data_AF-A0AAJ4XWY9-F1
#
_entry.id   AF-A0AAJ4XWY9-F1
#
_cell.length_a   1.000
_cell.length_b   1.000
_cell.length_c   1.000
_cell.angle_alpha   90.00
_cell.angle_beta   90.00
_cell.angle_gamma   90.00
#
_symmetry.space_group_name_H-M   'P 1'
#
loop_
_entity.id
_entity.type
_entity.pdbx_description
1 polymer ?
#
loop_
_entity_poly.entity_id
_entity_poly.type
_entity_poly.pdbx_seq_one_letter_code
_entity_poly.pdbx_strand_id
1 'polypeptide(L)' 'MAADTVNPELSIARTAIGWWQGQGWIECDPTISIERRSAPTDRTKALAKNRR' A
#
# COMPACT_ATOMS: atom_id res chain seq x y z
N MET A 1 -13.76 0.11 -2.31
CA MET A 1 -12.58 1.00 -2.07
C MET A 1 -11.59 0.83 -3.21
N ALA A 2 -11.16 1.94 -3.80
CA ALA A 2 -10.17 1.96 -4.88
C ALA A 2 -8.78 1.60 -4.34
N ALA A 3 -7.91 1.02 -5.17
CA ALA A 3 -6.54 0.68 -4.76
C ALA A 3 -5.71 1.91 -4.36
N ASP A 4 -6.10 3.09 -4.86
CA ASP A 4 -5.54 4.39 -4.50
C ASP A 4 -5.75 4.76 -3.02
N THR A 5 -6.79 4.22 -2.39
CA THR A 5 -7.07 4.42 -0.95
C THR A 5 -6.48 3.29 -0.11
N VAL A 6 -6.64 2.05 -0.54
CA VAL A 6 -6.25 0.86 0.24
C VAL A 6 -4.73 0.75 0.39
N ASN A 7 -3.96 1.13 -0.63
CA ASN A 7 -2.49 1.03 -0.59
C ASN A 7 -1.84 2.03 0.39
N PRO A 8 -2.21 3.32 0.43
CA PRO A 8 -1.71 4.23 1.44
C PRO A 8 -2.18 3.87 2.86
N GLU A 9 -3.44 3.46 3.05
CA GLU A 9 -3.91 2.99 4.36
C GLU A 9 -3.11 1.78 4.86
N LEU A 10 -2.84 0.80 3.98
CA LEU A 10 -1.99 -0.35 4.30
C LEU A 10 -0.55 0.08 4.60
N SER A 11 -0.05 1.11 3.93
CA SER A 11 1.29 1.64 4.20
C SER A 11 1.38 2.31 5.58
N ILE A 12 0.35 3.06 5.98
CA ILE A 12 0.25 3.66 7.32
C ILE A 12 0.18 2.55 8.38
N ALA A 13 -0.65 1.54 8.16
CA ALA A 13 -0.78 0.39 9.05
C ALA A 13 0.56 -0.33 9.25
N ARG A 14 1.31 -0.59 8.17
CA ARG A 14 2.63 -1.23 8.24
C ARG A 14 3.67 -0.43 9.02
N THR A 15 3.63 0.90 8.91
CA THR A 15 4.50 1.78 9.72
C THR A 15 4.16 1.68 11.21
N ALA A 16 2.88 1.71 11.57
CA ALA A 16 2.45 1.56 12.96
C ALA A 16 2.83 0.19 13.55
N ILE A 17 2.68 -0.87 12.75
CA ILE A 17 3.05 -2.24 13.13
C ILE A 17 4.55 -2.35 13.41
N GLY A 18 5.40 -1.77 12.55
CA GLY A 18 6.85 -1.76 12.80
C GLY A 18 7.22 -1.05 14.11
N TRP A 19 6.51 0.03 14.44
CA TRP A 19 6.69 0.72 15.72
C TRP A 19 6.26 -0.17 16.91
N TRP A 20 5.11 -0.83 16.83
CA TRP A 20 4.63 -1.74 17.88
C TRP A 20 5.52 -2.98 18.07
N GLN A 21 6.11 -3.51 17.00
CA GLN A 21 7.11 -4.58 17.07
C GLN A 21 8.36 -4.12 17.82
N GLY A 22 8.83 -2.90 17.55
CA GLY A 22 9.95 -2.30 18.29
C GLY A 22 9.68 -2.09 19.78
N GLN A 23 8.41 -2.00 20.18
CA GLN A 23 7.99 -1.95 21.59
C GLN A 23 7.71 -3.34 22.20
N GLY A 24 7.77 -4.41 21.39
CA GLY A 24 7.44 -5.77 21.83
C GLY A 24 5.96 -6.01 22.09
N TRP A 25 5.07 -5.16 21.56
CA TRP A 25 3.61 -5.30 21.76
C TRP A 25 2.99 -6.36 20.86
N ILE A 26 3.63 -6.64 19.73
CA ILE A 26 3.25 -7.67 18.77
C ILE A 26 4.48 -8.41 18.28
N GLU A 27 4.39 -9.74 18.22
CA GLU A 27 5.49 -10.60 17.78
C GLU A 27 5.65 -10.66 16.26
N CYS A 28 4.58 -10.46 15.49
CA CYS A 28 4.59 -10.64 14.04
C CYS A 28 3.69 -9.62 13.34
N ASP A 29 3.99 -9.32 12.07
CA ASP A 29 3.19 -8.41 11.23
C ASP A 29 1.92 -9.13 10.74
N PRO A 30 0.72 -8.75 11.22
CA PRO A 30 -0.52 -9.36 10.75
C PRO A 30 -0.88 -8.97 9.31
N THR A 31 -0.20 -7.98 8.71
CA THR A 31 -0.49 -7.51 7.34
C THR A 31 0.33 -8.22 6.27
N ILE A 32 1.13 -9.23 6.65
CA ILE A 32 2.01 -9.96 5.74
C ILE A 32 1.23 -10.76 4.68
N SER A 33 0.06 -11.28 5.06
CA SER A 33 -0.86 -11.99 4.16
C SER A 33 -1.75 -11.05 3.33
N ILE A 34 -1.69 -9.73 3.60
CA ILE A 34 -2.45 -8.73 2.84
C ILE A 34 -1.61 -8.30 1.64
N GLU A 35 -1.95 -8.83 0.48
CA GLU A 35 -1.37 -8.38 -0.78
C GLU A 35 -1.83 -6.96 -1.11
N ARG A 36 -0.89 -6.14 -1.58
CA ARG A 36 -1.21 -4.84 -2.18
C ARG A 36 -2.10 -5.10 -3.40
N ARG A 37 -3.21 -4.38 -3.49
CA ARG A 37 -4.02 -4.41 -4.71
C ARG A 37 -3.18 -3.83 -5.84
N SER A 38 -3.07 -4.56 -6.95
CA SER A 38 -2.51 -4.01 -8.19
C SER A 38 -3.21 -2.68 -8.44
N ALA A 39 -2.43 -1.59 -8.40
CA ALA A 39 -2.97 -0.28 -8.71
C ALA A 39 -3.62 -0.38 -10.10
N PRO A 40 -4.87 0.10 -10.28
CA PRO A 40 -5.43 0.20 -11.61
C PRO A 40 -4.42 0.97 -12.44
N THR A 41 -4.03 0.40 -13.60
CA THR A 41 -3.04 0.95 -14.51
C THR A 41 -3.15 2.46 -14.53
N ASP A 42 -2.11 3.12 -14.04
CA ASP A 42 -1.98 4.56 -13.93
C ASP A 42 -2.47 5.21 -15.23
N ARG A 43 -3.73 5.69 -15.25
CA ARG A 43 -4.35 6.30 -16.44
C ARG A 43 -3.63 7.58 -16.85
N THR A 44 -2.80 8.13 -15.97
CA THR A 44 -1.90 9.26 -16.21
C THR A 44 -0.75 8.92 -17.15
N LYS A 45 -0.29 7.66 -17.23
CA LYS A 45 0.66 7.21 -18.28
C LYS A 45 0.03 7.09 -19.67
N ALA A 46 -1.29 7.01 -19.79
CA ALA A 46 -1.96 6.86 -21.08
C ALA A 46 -1.94 8.15 -21.93
N LEU A 47 -1.76 9.32 -21.32
CA LEU A 47 -1.75 10.60 -22.04
C LEU A 47 -0.37 10.99 -22.61
N ALA A 48 0.71 10.38 -22.13
CA ALA A 48 2.08 10.73 -22.54
C ALA A 48 2.49 10.13 -23.90
N LYS A 49 1.73 9.19 -24.47
CA LYS A 49 2.07 8.51 -25.74
C LYS A 49 1.44 9.13 -26.99
N ASN A 50 0.51 10.08 -26.86
CA ASN A 50 -0.28 10.57 -28.00
C ASN A 50 -0.07 12.05 -28.31
N ARG A 51 1.20 12.43 -28.53
CA ARG A 51 1.56 13.73 -29.13
C ARG A 51 2.58 13.46 -30.24
N ARG A 52 2.07 13.11 -31.42
CA ARG A 52 2.77 13.24 -32.71
C ARG A 52 2.19 14.44 -33.43
#